data_AF-A0A6M0BCU8-F1
#
_entry.id   AF-A0A6M0BCU8-F1
#
_cell.length_a   1.000
_cell.length_b   1.000
_cell.length_c   1.000
_cell.angle_alpha   90.00
_cell.angle_beta   90.00
_cell.angle_gamma   90.00
#
_symmetry.space_group_name_H-M   'P 1'
#
loop_
_entity.id
_entity.type
_entity.pdbx_description
1 polymer ?
#
loop_
_entity_poly.entity_id
_entity_poly.type
_entity_poly.pdbx_seq_one_letter_code
_entity_poly.pdbx_strand_id
1 'polypeptide(L)'
;KKREEASLEAMEWLKANRKALSQEAAEAALRKHYDQNPNNVDTDYSGDIEVFSQEIRKYLQLIYYCLDVGDWELMDRAIQESKIPVNRNLQLYVDALDFIKNHKVSLSFAPEEAKEITLYLDYLIKIIPIRL
;
A
#
# COMPACT_ATOMS: atom_id res chain seq x y z
N LYS A 1 -8.89 -21.58 10.53
CA LYS A 1 -10.22 -20.98 10.68
C LYS A 1 -10.14 -19.46 10.77
N LYS A 2 -10.01 -18.82 11.95
CA LYS A 2 -10.04 -17.33 12.04
C LYS A 2 -9.01 -16.59 11.16
N ARG A 3 -7.79 -17.13 11.02
CA ARG A 3 -6.75 -16.54 10.16
C ARG A 3 -7.08 -16.64 8.67
N GLU A 4 -7.55 -17.80 8.22
CA GLU A 4 -7.90 -18.04 6.80
C GLU A 4 -9.13 -17.21 6.40
N GLU A 5 -10.08 -17.04 7.32
CA GLU A 5 -11.25 -16.17 7.14
C GLU A 5 -10.83 -14.70 6.98
N ALA A 6 -9.99 -14.18 7.89
CA ALA A 6 -9.45 -12.82 7.79
C ALA A 6 -8.63 -12.60 6.50
N SER A 7 -7.84 -13.59 6.09
CA SER A 7 -7.12 -13.53 4.81
C SER A 7 -8.07 -13.45 3.62
N LEU A 8 -9.11 -14.29 3.60
CA LEU A 8 -10.09 -14.32 2.52
C LEU A 8 -10.86 -13.00 2.39
N GLU A 9 -11.31 -12.44 3.51
CA GLU A 9 -12.02 -11.15 3.54
C GLU A 9 -11.11 -10.01 3.03
N ALA A 10 -9.87 -9.96 3.52
CA ALA A 10 -8.88 -9.00 3.06
C ALA A 10 -8.58 -9.14 1.56
N MET A 11 -8.50 -10.37 1.05
CA MET A 11 -8.28 -10.63 -0.38
C MET A 11 -9.42 -10.15 -1.24
N GLU A 12 -10.67 -10.51 -0.91
CA GLU A 12 -11.83 -10.11 -1.70
C GLU A 12 -12.01 -8.58 -1.68
N TRP A 13 -11.76 -7.95 -0.53
CA TRP A 13 -11.74 -6.49 -0.44
C TRP A 13 -10.64 -5.86 -1.30
N LEU A 14 -9.40 -6.36 -1.26
CA LEU A 14 -8.33 -5.88 -2.13
C LEU A 14 -8.68 -6.09 -3.60
N LYS A 15 -9.24 -7.24 -3.96
CA LYS A 15 -9.64 -7.56 -5.33
C LYS A 15 -10.64 -6.55 -5.88
N ALA A 16 -11.63 -6.15 -5.07
CA ALA A 16 -12.64 -5.16 -5.43
C ALA A 16 -12.10 -3.72 -5.43
N ASN A 17 -11.21 -3.37 -4.49
CA ASN A 17 -10.90 -1.96 -4.20
C ASN A 17 -9.50 -1.50 -4.63
N ARG A 18 -8.58 -2.41 -5.02
CA ARG A 18 -7.16 -2.12 -5.29
C ARG A 18 -6.90 -0.86 -6.13
N LYS A 19 -7.67 -0.65 -7.20
CA LYS A 19 -7.50 0.50 -8.09
C LYS A 19 -7.81 1.82 -7.36
N ALA A 20 -8.98 1.91 -6.73
CA ALA A 20 -9.40 3.11 -5.99
C ALA A 20 -8.44 3.38 -4.83
N LEU A 21 -8.11 2.35 -4.04
CA LEU A 21 -7.16 2.44 -2.92
C LEU A 21 -5.81 3.02 -3.36
N SER A 22 -5.25 2.50 -4.46
CA SER A 22 -3.96 2.97 -4.96
C SER A 22 -3.98 4.42 -5.43
N GLN A 23 -5.09 4.86 -6.02
CA GLN A 23 -5.25 6.23 -6.51
C GLN A 23 -5.38 7.22 -5.35
N GLU A 24 -6.27 6.93 -4.40
CA GLU A 24 -6.48 7.78 -3.23
C GLU A 24 -5.23 7.86 -2.34
N ALA A 25 -4.50 6.75 -2.19
CA ALA A 25 -3.25 6.73 -1.43
C ALA A 25 -2.14 7.52 -2.11
N ALA A 26 -2.01 7.43 -3.43
CA ALA A 26 -1.05 8.21 -4.20
C ALA A 26 -1.35 9.72 -4.07
N GLU A 27 -2.61 10.11 -4.23
CA GLU A 27 -3.05 11.49 -4.06
C GLU A 27 -2.76 12.02 -2.65
N ALA A 28 -3.13 11.26 -1.61
CA ALA A 28 -2.91 11.66 -0.22
C ALA A 28 -1.41 11.85 0.10
N ALA A 29 -0.56 10.92 -0.34
CA ALA A 29 0.88 10.99 -0.09
C ALA A 29 1.55 12.13 -0.87
N LEU A 30 1.24 12.30 -2.15
CA LEU A 30 1.80 13.41 -2.95
C LEU A 30 1.36 14.75 -2.37
N ARG A 31 0.07 14.91 -2.05
CA ARG A 31 -0.46 16.12 -1.42
C ARG A 31 0.26 16.44 -0.11
N LYS A 32 0.46 15.45 0.76
CA LYS A 32 1.20 15.63 2.03
C LYS A 32 2.62 16.17 1.82
N HIS A 33 3.33 15.67 0.79
CA HIS A 33 4.71 16.10 0.51
C HIS A 33 4.79 17.46 -0.20
N TYR A 34 3.86 17.73 -1.12
CA TYR A 34 3.90 18.95 -1.90
C TYR A 34 3.25 20.15 -1.20
N ASP A 35 2.19 19.96 -0.42
CA ASP A 35 1.56 21.03 0.37
C ASP A 35 2.51 21.57 1.46
N GLN A 36 3.52 20.77 1.85
CA GLN A 36 4.60 21.22 2.73
C GLN A 36 5.62 22.15 2.04
N ASN A 37 5.56 22.29 0.71
CA ASN A 37 6.43 23.17 -0.04
C ASN A 37 5.65 24.42 -0.48
N PRO A 38 5.81 25.57 0.21
CA PRO A 38 5.03 26.78 -0.05
C PRO A 38 5.25 27.39 -1.45
N ASN A 39 6.21 26.89 -2.22
CA ASN A 39 6.47 27.30 -3.59
C ASN A 39 5.63 26.55 -4.64
N ASN A 40 4.83 25.55 -4.24
CA ASN A 40 4.21 24.58 -5.15
C ASN A 40 2.69 24.77 -5.36
N VAL A 41 2.21 26.01 -5.21
CA VAL A 41 0.79 26.39 -5.06
C VAL A 41 -0.10 26.01 -6.27
N ASP A 42 0.47 25.71 -7.45
CA ASP A 42 -0.30 25.42 -8.68
C ASP A 42 0.24 24.21 -9.49
N THR A 43 0.87 23.23 -8.84
CA THR A 43 1.41 22.08 -9.59
C THR A 43 0.28 21.11 -9.96
N ASP A 44 0.08 20.86 -11.25
CA ASP A 44 -0.80 19.80 -11.74
C ASP A 44 -0.15 18.43 -11.48
N TYR A 45 -0.60 17.75 -10.43
CA TYR A 45 -0.08 16.43 -10.03
C TYR A 45 -0.78 15.26 -10.73
N SER A 46 -1.70 15.51 -11.67
CA SER A 46 -2.55 14.44 -12.26
C SER A 46 -1.72 13.32 -12.89
N GLY A 47 -0.67 13.66 -13.63
CA GLY A 47 0.26 12.70 -14.23
C GLY A 47 1.08 11.92 -13.19
N ASP A 48 1.50 12.58 -12.12
CA ASP A 48 2.24 11.92 -11.04
C ASP A 48 1.36 10.99 -10.20
N ILE A 49 0.10 11.37 -9.97
CA ILE A 49 -0.90 10.53 -9.30
C ILE A 49 -1.13 9.26 -10.12
N GLU A 50 -1.31 9.37 -11.44
CA GLU A 50 -1.53 8.20 -12.29
C GLU A 50 -0.34 7.22 -12.20
N VAL A 51 0.88 7.70 -12.43
CA VAL A 51 2.08 6.86 -12.39
C VAL A 51 2.28 6.27 -11.00
N PHE A 52 2.18 7.08 -9.95
CA PHE A 52 2.42 6.62 -8.58
C PHE A 52 1.35 5.64 -8.11
N SER A 53 0.08 5.84 -8.50
CA SER A 53 -0.99 4.88 -8.20
C SER A 53 -0.72 3.50 -8.80
N GLN A 54 -0.15 3.41 -10.01
CA GLN A 54 0.20 2.13 -10.62
C GLN A 54 1.31 1.42 -9.82
N GLU A 55 2.24 2.17 -9.24
CA GLU A 55 3.29 1.63 -8.39
C GLU A 55 2.70 1.11 -7.07
N ILE A 56 1.90 1.91 -6.36
CA ILE A 56 1.21 1.49 -5.13
C ILE A 56 0.33 0.26 -5.38
N ARG A 57 -0.34 0.19 -6.53
CA ARG A 57 -1.15 -0.97 -6.89
C ARG A 57 -0.34 -2.27 -6.97
N LYS A 58 0.93 -2.22 -7.36
CA LYS A 58 1.81 -3.40 -7.36
C LYS A 58 2.09 -3.90 -5.95
N TYR A 59 2.28 -3.01 -4.97
CA TYR A 59 2.38 -3.40 -3.56
C TYR A 59 1.10 -4.08 -3.08
N LEU A 60 -0.07 -3.50 -3.36
CA LEU A 60 -1.35 -4.10 -2.99
C LEU A 60 -1.61 -5.44 -3.69
N GLN A 61 -1.13 -5.59 -4.93
CA GLN A 61 -1.20 -6.84 -5.67
C GLN A 61 -0.31 -7.92 -5.03
N LEU A 62 0.88 -7.55 -4.53
CA LEU A 62 1.76 -8.45 -3.80
C LEU A 62 1.12 -8.89 -2.47
N ILE A 63 0.54 -7.97 -1.70
CA ILE A 63 -0.20 -8.31 -0.47
C ILE A 63 -1.32 -9.31 -0.77
N TYR A 64 -2.11 -9.04 -1.82
CA TYR A 64 -3.15 -9.97 -2.26
C TYR A 64 -2.60 -11.39 -2.52
N TYR A 65 -1.47 -11.52 -3.22
CA TYR A 65 -0.87 -12.83 -3.48
C TYR A 65 -0.34 -13.50 -2.21
N CYS A 66 0.23 -12.73 -1.27
CA CYS A 66 0.69 -13.29 0.00
C CYS A 66 -0.48 -13.80 0.85
N LEU A 67 -1.62 -13.11 0.81
CA LEU A 67 -2.86 -13.55 1.48
C LEU A 67 -3.44 -14.82 0.81
N ASP A 68 -3.44 -14.88 -0.52
CA ASP A 68 -3.95 -16.02 -1.32
C ASP A 68 -3.17 -17.31 -1.07
N VAL A 69 -1.84 -17.21 -1.10
CA VAL A 69 -0.95 -18.36 -0.86
C VAL A 69 -0.81 -18.66 0.63
N GLY A 70 -1.06 -17.68 1.50
CA GLY A 70 -0.83 -17.77 2.95
C GLY A 70 0.66 -17.76 3.34
N ASP A 71 1.55 -17.41 2.41
CA ASP A 71 3.00 -17.44 2.55
C ASP A 71 3.59 -16.03 2.70
N TRP A 72 4.15 -15.77 3.89
CA TRP A 72 4.84 -14.52 4.23
C TRP A 72 6.18 -14.36 3.51
N GLU A 73 6.86 -15.46 3.17
CA GLU A 73 8.17 -15.44 2.51
C GLU A 73 8.08 -14.93 1.07
N LEU A 74 6.88 -14.95 0.48
CA LEU A 74 6.64 -14.37 -0.84
C LEU A 74 6.91 -12.85 -0.85
N MET A 75 6.55 -12.16 0.24
CA MET A 75 6.80 -10.73 0.40
C MET A 75 8.31 -10.45 0.46
N ASP A 76 9.04 -11.23 1.25
CA ASP A 76 10.49 -11.09 1.40
C ASP A 76 11.24 -11.34 0.11
N ARG A 77 10.88 -12.40 -0.61
CA ARG A 77 11.48 -12.72 -1.91
C ARG A 77 11.22 -11.60 -2.92
N ALA A 78 10.00 -11.08 -2.98
CA ALA A 78 9.68 -9.99 -3.90
C ALA A 78 10.51 -8.72 -3.61
N ILE A 79 10.78 -8.41 -2.34
CA ILE A 79 11.66 -7.30 -1.94
C ILE A 79 13.11 -7.60 -2.32
N GLN A 80 13.64 -8.78 -1.98
CA GLN A 80 15.02 -9.18 -2.26
C GLN A 80 15.34 -9.23 -3.77
N GLU A 81 14.38 -9.65 -4.58
CA GLU A 81 14.50 -9.72 -6.04
C GLU A 81 14.20 -8.37 -6.71
N SER A 82 14.00 -7.30 -5.94
CA SER A 82 13.67 -5.95 -6.42
C SER A 82 12.48 -5.93 -7.40
N LYS A 83 11.50 -6.82 -7.20
CA LYS A 83 10.30 -6.94 -8.05
C LYS A 83 9.30 -5.82 -7.82
N ILE A 84 9.56 -4.98 -6.83
CA ILE A 84 8.69 -3.89 -6.40
C ILE A 84 9.28 -2.57 -6.88
N PRO A 85 8.51 -1.72 -7.59
CA PRO A 85 9.04 -0.46 -8.11
C PRO A 85 9.34 0.54 -6.99
N VAL A 86 10.48 1.21 -7.14
CA VAL A 86 10.96 2.28 -6.26
C VAL A 86 11.57 3.35 -7.16
N ASN A 87 10.70 4.14 -7.78
CA ASN A 87 11.10 5.16 -8.74
C ASN A 87 11.03 6.57 -8.15
N ARG A 88 10.60 6.68 -6.89
CA ARG A 88 10.31 7.94 -6.20
C ARG A 88 10.89 7.89 -4.78
N ASN A 89 10.75 9.01 -4.06
CA ASN A 89 11.14 9.09 -2.66
C ASN A 89 10.45 7.99 -1.84
N LEU A 90 11.22 7.17 -1.12
CA LEU A 90 10.75 6.07 -0.27
C LEU A 90 9.65 6.50 0.71
N GLN A 91 9.74 7.72 1.24
CA GLN A 91 8.77 8.26 2.18
C GLN A 91 7.37 8.40 1.56
N LEU A 92 7.25 8.62 0.25
CA LEU A 92 5.95 8.65 -0.43
C LEU A 92 5.26 7.28 -0.36
N TYR A 93 6.00 6.20 -0.55
CA TYR A 93 5.44 4.83 -0.47
C TYR A 93 5.02 4.51 0.96
N VAL A 94 5.84 4.88 1.96
CA VAL A 94 5.49 4.74 3.37
C VAL A 94 4.20 5.47 3.69
N ASP A 95 4.09 6.74 3.29
CA ASP A 95 2.90 7.55 3.56
C ASP A 95 1.65 7.03 2.84
N ALA A 96 1.79 6.54 1.61
CA ALA A 96 0.68 5.94 0.87
C ALA A 96 0.17 4.65 1.53
N LEU A 97 1.08 3.75 1.94
CA LEU A 97 0.70 2.50 2.61
C LEU A 97 0.14 2.76 4.01
N ASP A 98 0.68 3.74 4.74
CA ASP A 98 0.16 4.15 6.04
C ASP A 98 -1.23 4.78 5.91
N PHE A 99 -1.48 5.58 4.86
CA PHE A 99 -2.82 6.08 4.55
C PHE A 99 -3.81 4.93 4.34
N ILE A 100 -3.46 3.92 3.54
CA ILE A 100 -4.33 2.74 3.33
C ILE A 100 -4.63 2.05 4.66
N LYS A 101 -3.61 1.80 5.48
CA LYS A 101 -3.79 1.16 6.80
C LYS A 101 -4.73 1.97 7.70
N ASN A 102 -4.43 3.25 7.88
CA ASN A 102 -5.06 4.08 8.91
C ASN A 102 -6.39 4.70 8.49
N HIS A 103 -6.66 4.82 7.19
CA HIS A 103 -7.87 5.50 6.68
C HIS A 103 -8.75 4.60 5.81
N LYS A 104 -8.25 3.45 5.31
CA LYS A 104 -9.05 2.55 4.47
C LYS A 104 -9.33 1.23 5.17
N VAL A 105 -8.29 0.56 5.66
CA VAL A 105 -8.43 -0.71 6.37
C VAL A 105 -9.18 -0.50 7.70
N SER A 106 -8.78 0.49 8.50
CA SER A 106 -9.42 0.82 9.79
C SER A 106 -10.92 1.11 9.69
N LEU A 107 -11.41 1.61 8.55
CA LEU A 107 -12.81 1.90 8.29
C LEU A 107 -13.58 0.72 7.69
N SER A 108 -12.88 -0.18 7.00
CA SER A 108 -13.50 -1.27 6.24
C SER A 108 -13.65 -2.56 7.03
N PHE A 109 -12.91 -2.71 8.12
CA PHE A 109 -12.77 -3.98 8.86
C PHE A 109 -12.85 -3.76 10.37
N ALA A 110 -13.38 -4.76 11.07
CA ALA A 110 -13.09 -4.89 12.50
C ALA A 110 -11.61 -5.28 12.71
N PRO A 111 -11.00 -4.98 13.86
CA PRO A 111 -9.57 -5.23 14.10
C PRO A 111 -9.10 -6.67 13.84
N GLU A 112 -9.94 -7.67 14.13
CA GLU A 112 -9.61 -9.08 13.91
C GLU A 112 -9.61 -9.47 12.42
N GLU A 113 -10.52 -8.89 11.63
CA GLU A 113 -10.63 -9.11 10.18
C GLU A 113 -9.49 -8.39 9.45
N ALA A 114 -9.12 -7.20 9.94
CA ALA A 114 -8.01 -6.40 9.44
C ALA A 114 -6.63 -7.01 9.69
N LYS A 115 -6.52 -8.02 10.56
CA LYS A 115 -5.26 -8.44 11.15
C LYS A 115 -4.21 -8.83 10.11
N GLU A 116 -4.55 -9.70 9.16
CA GLU A 116 -3.57 -10.22 8.20
C GLU A 116 -3.10 -9.12 7.23
N ILE A 117 -4.03 -8.32 6.68
CA ILE A 117 -3.67 -7.21 5.79
C ILE A 117 -2.85 -6.13 6.51
N THR A 118 -3.19 -5.84 7.76
CA THR A 118 -2.46 -4.87 8.59
C THR A 118 -1.02 -5.32 8.82
N LEU A 119 -0.81 -6.60 9.12
CA LEU A 119 0.55 -7.14 9.29
C LEU A 119 1.40 -6.98 8.02
N TYR A 120 0.82 -7.19 6.83
CA TYR A 120 1.56 -7.03 5.57
C TYR A 120 1.88 -5.57 5.26
N LEU A 121 0.93 -4.67 5.54
CA LEU A 121 1.13 -3.23 5.41
C LEU A 121 2.22 -2.75 6.38
N ASP A 122 2.15 -3.14 7.65
CA ASP A 122 3.15 -2.79 8.66
C ASP A 122 4.55 -3.29 8.30
N TYR A 123 4.63 -4.51 7.76
CA TYR A 123 5.88 -5.07 7.29
C TYR A 123 6.48 -4.22 6.16
N LEU A 124 5.69 -3.89 5.13
CA LEU A 124 6.15 -3.05 4.03
C LEU A 124 6.55 -1.64 4.48
N ILE A 125 5.72 -1.00 5.30
CA ILE A 125 6.00 0.33 5.89
C ILE A 125 7.35 0.34 6.62
N LYS A 126 7.67 -0.73 7.35
CA LYS A 126 8.93 -0.86 8.08
C LYS A 126 10.11 -1.13 7.16
N ILE A 127 9.94 -1.93 6.12
CA ILE A 127 11.05 -2.45 5.31
C ILE A 127 11.42 -1.56 4.13
N ILE A 128 10.47 -0.85 3.52
CA ILE A 128 10.74 0.04 2.39
C ILE A 128 11.89 1.02 2.71
N PRO A 129 11.93 1.71 3.86
CA PRO A 129 13.03 2.64 4.17
C PRO A 129 14.40 1.99 4.42
N ILE A 130 14.45 0.66 4.60
CA ILE A 130 15.63 -0.07 5.06
C ILE A 130 16.27 -0.87 3.93
N ARG A 131 15.45 -1.51 3.08
CA ARG A 131 15.91 -2.53 2.12
C ARG A 131 15.68 -2.16 0.66
N LEU A 132 15.04 -1.03 0.39
CA LEU A 132 14.75 -0.52 -0.94
C LEU A 132 15.35 0.89 -1.08
#